data_AF-A0A5J5I448-F1
#
_entry.id   AF-A0A5J5I448-F1
#
_cell.length_a   1.000
_cell.length_b   1.000
_cell.length_c   1.000
_cell.angle_alpha   90.00
_cell.angle_beta   90.00
_cell.angle_gamma   90.00
#
_symmetry.space_group_name_H-M   'P 1'
#
loop_
_entity.id
_entity.type
_entity.pdbx_description
1 polymer ?
#
loop_
_entity_poly.entity_id
_entity_poly.type
_entity_poly.pdbx_seq_one_letter_code
_entity_poly.pdbx_strand_id
1 'polypeptide(L)' 'MGIVNIEDELHEQLRKASKASYRSINAQAAFWIRIGMLCEMNPQMSFQQIVLREYKEAGVDPAIVAVPAG' A
#
# COMPACT_ATOMS: atom_id res chain seq x y z
N MET A 1 -22.52 1.57 0.16
CA MET A 1 -21.06 1.68 -0.04
C MET A 1 -20.82 3.02 -0.74
N GLY A 2 -19.87 3.84 -0.27
CA GLY A 2 -19.54 5.10 -0.95
C GLY A 2 -18.76 4.80 -2.23
N ILE A 3 -19.22 5.32 -3.37
CA ILE A 3 -18.53 5.16 -4.65
C ILE A 3 -17.49 6.29 -4.74
N VAL A 4 -16.23 5.93 -4.92
CA VAL A 4 -15.16 6.87 -5.26
C VAL A 4 -14.98 6.81 -6.77
N ASN A 5 -15.19 7.93 -7.45
CA ASN A 5 -14.96 8.01 -8.89
C ASN A 5 -13.45 8.15 -9.16
N ILE A 6 -12.93 7.39 -10.12
CA ILE A 6 -11.51 7.39 -10.51
C ILE A 6 -11.47 7.44 -12.02
N GLU A 7 -10.57 8.25 -12.58
CA GLU A 7 -10.38 8.35 -14.03
C GLU A 7 -10.02 6.98 -14.64
N ASP A 8 -10.53 6.71 -15.85
CA ASP A 8 -10.42 5.40 -16.52
C ASP A 8 -8.96 4.95 -16.69
N GLU A 9 -8.08 5.88 -17.06
CA GLU A 9 -6.65 5.58 -17.22
C GLU A 9 -6.02 5.15 -15.89
N LEU A 10 -6.30 5.88 -14.81
CA LEU A 10 -5.79 5.54 -13.48
C LEU A 10 -6.38 4.22 -12.96
N HIS A 11 -7.66 3.96 -13.22
CA HIS A 11 -8.29 2.69 -12.88
C HIS A 11 -7.63 1.50 -13.62
N GLU A 12 -7.25 1.66 -14.88
CA GLU A 12 -6.52 0.63 -15.63
C GLU A 12 -5.10 0.41 -15.08
N GLN A 13 -4.40 1.47 -14.67
CA GLN A 13 -3.10 1.32 -14.00
C GLN A 13 -3.24 0.63 -12.64
N LEU A 14 -4.26 0.96 -11.84
CA LEU A 14 -4.57 0.27 -10.58
C LEU A 14 -4.85 -1.21 -10.81
N ARG A 15 -5.60 -1.55 -11.87
CA ARG A 15 -5.85 -2.95 -12.26
C ARG A 15 -4.56 -3.70 -12.53
N LYS A 16 -3.64 -3.13 -13.30
CA LYS A 16 -2.33 -3.75 -13.60
C LYS A 16 -1.48 -3.90 -12.34
N ALA A 17 -1.38 -2.84 -11.53
CA ALA A 17 -0.60 -2.85 -10.29
C ALA A 17 -1.12 -3.88 -9.28
N SER A 18 -2.44 -4.07 -9.19
CA SER A 18 -3.06 -5.04 -8.28
C SER A 18 -2.58 -6.48 -8.54
N LYS A 19 -2.32 -6.83 -9.81
CA LYS A 19 -1.77 -8.14 -10.19
C LYS A 19 -0.34 -8.31 -9.69
N ALA A 20 0.50 -7.27 -9.83
CA ALA A 20 1.89 -7.31 -9.41
C ALA A 20 2.04 -7.31 -7.88
N SER A 21 1.12 -6.67 -7.17
CA SER A 21 1.13 -6.59 -5.71
C SER A 21 0.37 -7.73 -5.01
N TYR A 22 -0.20 -8.67 -5.77
CA TYR A 22 -1.04 -9.77 -5.27
C TYR A 22 -2.23 -9.28 -4.41
N ARG A 23 -2.92 -8.23 -4.87
CA ARG A 23 -4.10 -7.64 -4.21
C ARG A 23 -5.30 -7.58 -5.15
N SER A 24 -6.51 -7.49 -4.59
CA SER A 24 -7.67 -7.05 -5.38
C SER A 24 -7.54 -5.58 -5.76
N ILE A 25 -8.28 -5.12 -6.78
CA ILE A 25 -8.28 -3.70 -7.19
C ILE A 25 -8.72 -2.80 -6.02
N ASN A 26 -9.75 -3.21 -5.28
CA ASN A 26 -10.23 -2.45 -4.12
C ASN A 26 -9.17 -2.40 -3.00
N ALA A 27 -8.47 -3.50 -2.74
CA ALA A 27 -7.38 -3.53 -1.76
C ALA A 27 -6.19 -2.66 -2.20
N GLN A 28 -5.90 -2.61 -3.51
CA GLN A 28 -4.86 -1.74 -4.06
C GLN A 28 -5.23 -0.26 -3.95
N ALA A 29 -6.49 0.11 -4.21
CA ALA A 29 -6.98 1.48 -4.02
C ALA A 29 -6.98 1.87 -2.53
N ALA A 30 -7.52 1.01 -1.66
CA ALA A 30 -7.53 1.25 -0.22
C ALA A 30 -6.13 1.41 0.38
N PHE A 31 -5.16 0.61 -0.10
CA PHE A 31 -3.75 0.75 0.28
C PHE A 31 -3.24 2.16 -0.04
N TRP A 32 -3.43 2.64 -1.28
CA TRP A 32 -2.93 3.96 -1.67
C TRP A 32 -3.64 5.11 -0.96
N ILE A 33 -4.96 5.02 -0.74
CA ILE A 33 -5.71 6.04 0.02
C ILE A 33 -5.19 6.12 1.45
N ARG A 34 -5.05 4.99 2.15
CA ARG A 34 -4.55 4.96 3.53
C ARG A 34 -3.11 5.46 3.61
N ILE A 35 -2.22 4.97 2.74
CA ILE A 35 -0.82 5.39 2.74
C ILE A 35 -0.69 6.89 2.44
N GLY A 36 -1.45 7.42 1.47
CA GLY A 36 -1.45 8.85 1.15
C GLY A 36 -1.79 9.70 2.36
N MET A 37 -2.89 9.37 3.06
CA MET A 37 -3.28 10.05 4.30
C MET A 37 -2.19 9.95 5.38
N LEU A 38 -1.57 8.78 5.54
CA LEU A 38 -0.49 8.60 6.53
C LEU A 38 0.75 9.43 6.20
N CYS A 39 1.11 9.55 4.92
CA CYS A 39 2.20 10.41 4.46
C CYS A 39 1.90 11.88 4.75
N GLU A 40 0.68 12.34 4.47
CA GLU A 40 0.25 13.72 4.77
C GLU A 40 0.29 14.04 6.27
N MET A 41 -0.14 13.09 7.11
CA MET A 41 -0.16 13.25 8.56
C MET A 41 1.22 13.12 9.22
N ASN A 42 2.20 12.52 8.54
CA ASN A 42 3.54 12.26 9.07
C ASN A 42 4.61 12.72 8.05
N PRO A 43 4.70 14.03 7.74
CA PRO A 43 5.54 14.55 6.65
C PRO A 43 7.05 14.29 6.84
N GLN A 44 7.48 14.00 8.06
CA GLN A 44 8.85 13.66 8.41
C GLN A 44 9.18 12.17 8.21
N MET A 45 8.18 11.31 8.00
CA MET A 45 8.38 9.89 7.76
C MET A 45 8.40 9.60 6.27
N SER A 46 9.36 8.79 5.82
CA SER A 46 9.33 8.25 4.46
C SER A 46 8.22 7.21 4.29
N PHE A 47 7.80 6.98 3.05
CA PHE A 47 6.88 5.90 2.70
C PHE A 47 7.31 4.55 3.31
N GLN A 48 8.60 4.22 3.24
CA GLN A 48 9.17 2.98 3.76
C GLN A 48 9.03 2.89 5.28
N GLN A 49 9.24 4.00 5.99
CA GLN A 49 9.06 4.06 7.44
C GLN A 49 7.60 3.88 7.83
N ILE A 50 6.66 4.48 7.09
CA ILE A 50 5.22 4.30 7.30
C ILE A 50 4.85 2.84 7.10
N VAL A 51 5.18 2.24 5.94
CA VAL A 51 4.86 0.84 5.63
C VAL A 51 5.45 -0.11 6.67
N LEU A 52 6.70 0.10 7.11
CA LEU A 52 7.32 -0.72 8.13
C LEU A 52 6.60 -0.59 9.49
N ARG A 53 6.16 0.62 9.87
CA ARG A 53 5.35 0.82 11.08
C ARG A 53 4.04 0.05 10.99
N GLU A 54 3.29 0.17 9.89
CA GLU A 54 2.01 -0.54 9.72
C GLU A 54 2.19 -2.07 9.75
N TYR A 55 3.28 -2.59 9.17
CA TYR A 55 3.59 -4.02 9.27
C TYR A 55 3.91 -4.46 10.71
N LYS A 56 4.69 -3.66 11.46
CA LYS A 56 4.96 -3.92 12.87
C LYS A 56 3.69 -3.91 13.71
N GLU A 57 2.81 -2.95 13.50
CA GLU A 57 1.51 -2.87 14.17
C GLU A 57 0.60 -4.06 13.85
N ALA A 58 0.68 -4.57 12.62
CA ALA A 58 -0.01 -5.78 12.19
C ALA A 58 0.66 -7.09 12.68
N GLY A 59 1.79 -7.01 13.38
CA GLY A 59 2.54 -8.19 13.85
C GLY A 59 3.25 -8.97 12.74
N VAL A 60 3.50 -8.35 11.58
CA VAL A 60 4.27 -8.97 10.50
C VAL A 60 5.75 -8.97 10.87
N ASP A 61 6.34 -10.16 10.94
CA ASP A 61 7.77 -10.34 11.19
C ASP A 61 8.58 -10.23 9.88
N PRO A 62 9.42 -9.19 9.70
CA PRO A 62 10.25 -9.05 8.52
C PRO A 62 11.24 -10.20 8.34
N ALA A 63 11.66 -10.87 9.43
CA ALA A 63 12.63 -11.96 9.38
C ALA A 63 12.09 -13.21 8.67
N ILE A 64 10.77 -13.39 8.63
CA ILE A 64 10.11 -14.51 7.95
C ILE A 64 10.08 -14.31 6.41
N VAL A 65 10.03 -13.05 5.96
CA VAL A 65 9.86 -12.69 4.54
C VAL A 65 11.16 -12.22 3.90
N ALA A 66 12.18 -11.90 4.71
CA ALA A 66 13.48 -11.48 4.23
C ALA A 66 14.14 -12.59 3.40
N VAL A 67 14.48 -12.29 2.15
CA VAL A 67 15.37 -13.13 1.35
C VAL A 67 16.77 -13.00 1.95
N PRO A 68 17.47 -14.09 2.28
CA PRO A 68 18.82 -14.00 2.80
C PRO A 68 19.70 -13.25 1.79
N ALA A 69 20.42 -12.24 2.28
CA ALA A 69 21.46 -11.61 1.51
C ALA A 69 22.53 -12.67 1.24
N GLY A 70 22.61 -13.11 -0.02
CA GLY A 70 23.73 -13.93 -0.51
C GLY A 70 25.03 -13.16 -0.48
#